data_AF-A0A0P7WE09-F1
#
_entry.id   AF-A0A0P7WE09-F1
#
_cell.length_a   1.000
_cell.length_b   1.000
_cell.length_c   1.000
_cell.angle_alpha   90.00
_cell.angle_beta   90.00
_cell.angle_gamma   90.00
#
_symmetry.space_group_name_H-M   'P 1'
#
loop_
_entity.id
_entity.type
_entity.pdbx_description
1 polymer ?
#
loop_
_entity_poly.entity_id
_entity_poly.type
_entity_poly.pdbx_seq_one_letter_code
_entity_poly.pdbx_strand_id
1 'polypeptide(L)'
;CCMVIKDVSAATMYDVLHDSQYRKKWDPTVLESFDIARLTANADVGYYACESRRPPAAPPSPMPLPRPQIHPSCASLSSGPSRGIVDSRVMLQSQFPVGVVLLRGHHDDLLLSGLCPKPLKNRDVVTLRSWMVTDDEYLIVNYSVKHPKFPPRKDLVRAVSVITGYMLKVTGPSSCIFTYLSQADPKGSLPKWVVNKASQVVAPKVLKCAHKAGQNYPEWKEQNSPNRKPWLYPEQNDLPRMDPSELTIQRADSLENVDESSSRDPRENEVAEDSN
;
A
#
# COMPACT_ATOMS: atom_id res chain seq x y z
N CYS A 1 3.46 -9.16 -0.21
CA CYS A 1 2.97 -9.81 -1.46
C CYS A 1 4.04 -9.65 -2.53
N CYS A 2 4.23 -10.61 -3.43
CA CYS A 2 5.21 -10.52 -4.51
C CYS A 2 4.62 -10.97 -5.85
N MET A 3 5.17 -10.46 -6.94
CA MET A 3 4.76 -10.77 -8.31
C MET A 3 5.99 -10.80 -9.22
N VAL A 4 6.06 -11.79 -10.11
CA VAL A 4 7.07 -11.86 -11.17
C VAL A 4 6.55 -11.11 -12.39
N ILE A 5 7.32 -10.14 -12.87
CA ILE A 5 7.04 -9.34 -14.06
C ILE A 5 8.05 -9.74 -15.15
N LYS A 6 7.56 -10.11 -16.32
CA LYS A 6 8.40 -10.68 -17.40
C LYS A 6 8.58 -9.75 -18.61
N ASP A 7 7.86 -8.64 -18.61
CA ASP A 7 7.64 -7.75 -19.75
C ASP A 7 7.87 -6.27 -19.41
N VAL A 8 8.29 -5.95 -18.17
CA VAL A 8 8.66 -4.60 -17.74
C VAL A 8 9.94 -4.68 -16.91
N SER A 9 10.90 -3.80 -17.18
CA SER A 9 12.16 -3.71 -16.45
C SER A 9 11.96 -3.16 -15.03
N ALA A 10 12.90 -3.48 -14.13
CA ALA A 10 12.91 -2.89 -12.78
C ALA A 10 13.02 -1.36 -12.82
N ALA A 11 13.83 -0.81 -13.74
CA ALA A 11 13.99 0.64 -13.89
C ALA A 11 12.67 1.34 -14.29
N THR A 12 11.91 0.78 -15.23
CA THR A 12 10.61 1.33 -15.61
C THR A 12 9.61 1.25 -14.45
N MET A 13 9.59 0.13 -13.72
CA MET A 13 8.74 0.01 -12.53
C MET A 13 9.14 0.99 -11.43
N TYR A 14 10.44 1.27 -11.26
CA TYR A 14 10.96 2.24 -10.32
C TYR A 14 10.50 3.66 -10.66
N ASP A 15 10.59 4.05 -11.93
CA ASP A 15 10.08 5.33 -12.41
C ASP A 15 8.57 5.49 -12.16
N VAL A 16 7.78 4.45 -12.45
CA VAL A 16 6.32 4.45 -12.20
C VAL A 16 5.98 4.68 -10.74
N LEU A 17 6.78 4.13 -9.82
CA LEU A 17 6.55 4.28 -8.38
C LEU A 17 6.92 5.67 -7.87
N HIS A 18 7.89 6.35 -8.50
CA HIS A 18 8.30 7.70 -8.13
C HIS A 18 7.48 8.81 -8.79
N ASP A 19 6.98 8.61 -10.00
CA ASP A 19 6.32 9.65 -10.78
C ASP A 19 4.93 10.00 -10.21
N SER A 20 4.89 11.04 -9.36
CA SER A 20 3.67 11.51 -8.69
C SER A 20 2.62 12.06 -9.68
N GLN A 21 3.05 12.56 -10.84
CA GLN A 21 2.12 12.99 -11.90
C GLN A 21 1.46 11.78 -12.54
N TYR A 22 2.24 10.73 -12.82
CA TYR A 22 1.71 9.50 -13.39
C TYR A 22 0.84 8.71 -12.41
N ARG A 23 1.13 8.78 -11.10
CA ARG A 23 0.35 8.12 -10.05
C ARG A 23 -1.15 8.38 -10.18
N LYS A 24 -1.53 9.63 -10.47
CA LYS A 24 -2.94 10.06 -10.65
C LYS A 24 -3.64 9.40 -11.84
N LYS A 25 -2.88 8.84 -12.80
CA LYS A 25 -3.43 8.15 -13.97
C LYS A 25 -3.74 6.68 -13.71
N TRP A 26 -2.94 6.02 -12.89
CA TRP A 26 -3.02 4.55 -12.76
C TRP A 26 -3.52 4.06 -11.40
N ASP A 27 -3.38 4.85 -10.34
CA ASP A 27 -3.94 4.53 -9.03
C ASP A 27 -5.35 5.14 -8.91
N PRO A 28 -6.42 4.31 -9.02
CA PRO A 28 -7.79 4.81 -9.02
C PRO A 28 -8.27 5.25 -7.64
N THR A 29 -7.45 5.06 -6.60
CA THR A 29 -7.81 5.43 -5.23
C THR A 29 -7.33 6.81 -4.85
N VAL A 30 -6.42 7.42 -5.62
CA VAL A 30 -5.88 8.75 -5.32
C VAL A 30 -6.93 9.83 -5.51
N LEU A 31 -7.14 10.61 -4.46
CA LEU A 31 -7.88 11.87 -4.51
C LEU A 31 -6.93 13.05 -4.69
N GLU A 32 -5.84 13.04 -3.92
CA GLU A 32 -4.86 14.11 -3.90
C GLU A 32 -3.48 13.53 -3.55
N SER A 33 -2.43 13.94 -4.25
CA SER A 33 -1.06 13.58 -3.90
C SER A 33 -0.07 14.59 -4.46
N PHE A 34 0.90 14.96 -3.62
CA PHE A 34 2.01 15.85 -3.94
C PHE A 34 3.13 15.68 -2.92
N ASP A 35 4.36 15.98 -3.33
CA ASP A 35 5.52 16.03 -2.45
C ASP A 35 5.58 17.40 -1.75
N ILE A 36 5.89 17.42 -0.45
CA ILE A 36 5.87 18.61 0.41
C ILE A 36 7.24 19.27 0.46
N ALA A 37 8.27 18.50 0.81
CA ALA A 37 9.62 19.00 1.04
C ALA A 37 10.64 17.88 0.88
N ARG A 38 11.89 18.27 0.59
CA ARG A 38 13.02 17.35 0.48
C ARG A 38 13.90 17.41 1.72
N LEU A 39 14.32 16.24 2.21
CA LEU A 39 15.22 16.10 3.35
C LEU A 39 16.66 15.85 2.87
N THR A 40 16.84 14.91 1.95
CA THR A 40 18.13 14.56 1.34
C THR A 40 17.98 14.35 -0.17
N ALA A 41 19.02 13.92 -0.87
CA ALA A 41 18.90 13.55 -2.29
C ALA A 41 17.95 12.35 -2.53
N ASN A 42 17.74 11.52 -1.50
CA ASN A 42 17.00 10.27 -1.58
C ASN A 42 15.93 10.12 -0.48
N ALA A 43 15.49 11.24 0.10
CA ALA A 43 14.43 11.26 1.08
C ALA A 43 13.59 12.55 0.98
N ASP A 44 12.27 12.38 0.98
CA ASP A 44 11.29 13.45 0.93
C ASP A 44 10.12 13.20 1.87
N VAL A 45 9.31 14.24 2.07
CA VAL A 45 8.03 14.17 2.77
C VAL A 45 6.93 14.40 1.75
N GLY A 46 5.92 13.53 1.73
CA GLY A 46 4.81 13.61 0.80
C GLY A 46 3.45 13.54 1.49
N TYR A 47 2.44 14.05 0.78
CA TYR A 47 1.04 13.94 1.14
C TYR A 47 0.31 13.02 0.15
N TYR A 48 -0.60 12.22 0.68
CA TYR A 48 -1.45 11.34 -0.11
C TYR A 48 -2.82 11.20 0.55
N ALA A 49 -3.89 11.43 -0.21
CA ALA A 49 -5.27 11.19 0.19
C ALA A 49 -5.93 10.19 -0.75
N CYS A 50 -6.70 9.26 -0.18
CA CYS A 50 -7.37 8.22 -0.93
C CYS A 50 -8.85 8.02 -0.56
N GLU A 51 -9.57 7.53 -1.57
CA GLU A 51 -10.98 7.19 -1.45
C GLU A 51 -11.16 5.91 -0.63
N SER A 52 -12.06 5.97 0.36
CA SER A 52 -12.43 4.81 1.18
C SER A 52 -13.66 4.11 0.60
N ARG A 53 -13.48 3.35 -0.48
CA ARG A 53 -14.58 2.54 -1.04
C ARG A 53 -14.83 1.28 -0.21
N ARG A 54 -16.10 0.88 -0.07
CA ARG A 54 -16.43 -0.46 0.42
C ARG A 54 -15.83 -1.51 -0.53
N PRO A 55 -15.34 -2.65 -0.02
CA PRO A 55 -15.06 -3.79 -0.87
C PRO A 55 -16.35 -4.21 -1.59
N PRO A 56 -16.28 -4.59 -2.88
CA PRO A 56 -17.45 -5.09 -3.60
C PRO A 56 -18.02 -6.33 -2.90
N ALA A 57 -19.35 -6.46 -2.88
CA ALA A 57 -20.00 -7.68 -2.41
C ALA A 57 -19.52 -8.87 -3.26
N ALA A 58 -19.17 -9.99 -2.62
CA ALA A 58 -18.77 -11.19 -3.35
C ALA A 58 -19.95 -11.69 -4.21
N PRO A 59 -19.70 -12.22 -5.42
CA PRO A 59 -20.74 -12.89 -6.20
C PRO A 59 -21.27 -14.11 -5.43
N PRO A 60 -22.55 -14.50 -5.60
CA PRO A 60 -23.11 -15.64 -4.90
C PRO A 60 -22.33 -16.91 -5.25
N SER A 61 -21.87 -17.62 -4.23
CA SER A 61 -21.16 -18.89 -4.35
C SER A 61 -22.05 -19.92 -5.07
N PRO A 62 -21.56 -20.68 -6.07
CA PRO A 62 -22.28 -21.85 -6.54
C PRO A 62 -22.39 -22.88 -5.40
N MET A 63 -23.57 -23.50 -5.30
CA MET A 63 -23.91 -24.51 -4.29
C MET A 63 -22.80 -25.57 -4.16
N PRO A 64 -22.35 -25.93 -2.95
CA PRO A 64 -21.30 -26.93 -2.78
C PRO A 64 -21.80 -28.31 -3.21
N LEU A 65 -21.07 -28.95 -4.11
CA LEU A 65 -21.22 -30.38 -4.42
C LEU A 65 -20.81 -31.22 -3.20
N PRO A 66 -21.39 -32.42 -2.99
CA PRO A 66 -21.06 -33.28 -1.86
C PRO A 66 -19.58 -33.71 -1.87
N ARG A 67 -18.93 -33.67 -0.70
CA ARG A 67 -17.54 -34.12 -0.52
C ARG A 67 -17.42 -35.65 -0.71
N PRO A 68 -16.37 -36.15 -1.40
CA PRO A 68 -16.02 -37.56 -1.35
C PRO A 68 -15.38 -37.91 0.00
N GLN A 69 -15.71 -39.07 0.55
CA GLN A 69 -15.08 -39.61 1.76
C GLN A 69 -13.69 -40.17 1.45
N ILE A 70 -12.70 -39.82 2.26
CA ILE A 70 -11.33 -40.32 2.17
C ILE A 70 -11.02 -41.15 3.43
N HIS A 71 -10.60 -42.39 3.24
CA HIS A 71 -10.11 -43.29 4.28
C HIS A 71 -8.61 -43.04 4.59
N PRO A 72 -8.13 -43.30 5.83
CA PRO A 72 -6.75 -43.04 6.23
C PRO A 72 -5.85 -44.28 6.10
N SER A 73 -4.61 -44.11 5.64
CA SER A 73 -3.52 -45.06 5.87
C SER A 73 -2.12 -44.42 5.77
N CYS A 74 -1.44 -44.39 6.92
CA CYS A 74 -0.02 -44.68 7.24
C CYS A 74 1.18 -43.98 6.55
N ALA A 75 1.95 -43.22 7.36
CA ALA A 75 3.41 -43.32 7.73
C ALA A 75 4.48 -43.67 6.67
N SER A 76 5.77 -43.24 6.66
CA SER A 76 6.67 -42.40 7.51
C SER A 76 8.10 -42.38 6.88
N LEU A 77 9.06 -41.65 7.49
CA LEU A 77 10.56 -41.74 7.43
C LEU A 77 11.28 -40.99 6.26
N SER A 78 12.48 -40.37 6.39
CA SER A 78 13.49 -40.19 7.45
C SER A 78 14.48 -39.04 7.11
N SER A 79 15.38 -38.73 8.05
CA SER A 79 16.33 -37.61 8.20
C SER A 79 17.76 -37.81 7.64
N GLY A 80 18.51 -36.72 7.37
CA GLY A 80 19.99 -36.70 7.25
C GLY A 80 20.60 -35.32 6.87
N PRO A 81 21.89 -34.99 7.15
CA PRO A 81 22.27 -33.72 7.82
C PRO A 81 23.37 -32.81 7.19
N SER A 82 23.63 -31.65 7.85
CA SER A 82 24.88 -30.82 7.93
C SER A 82 25.25 -29.94 6.71
N ARG A 83 25.87 -28.73 6.71
CA ARG A 83 26.53 -27.71 7.57
C ARG A 83 26.44 -26.38 6.74
N GLY A 84 26.24 -25.15 7.23
CA GLY A 84 27.07 -24.33 8.13
C GLY A 84 27.87 -23.26 7.35
N ILE A 85 27.35 -22.04 7.15
CA ILE A 85 28.11 -20.81 6.79
C ILE A 85 27.47 -19.60 7.49
N VAL A 86 28.33 -18.79 8.10
CA VAL A 86 28.03 -17.65 8.99
C VAL A 86 27.68 -16.42 8.15
N ASP A 87 26.53 -15.79 8.40
CA ASP A 87 26.06 -14.60 7.65
C ASP A 87 25.81 -13.44 8.63
N SER A 88 26.09 -12.23 8.15
CA SER A 88 26.29 -10.96 8.86
C SER A 88 24.98 -10.35 9.35
N ARG A 89 24.15 -11.16 10.01
CA ARG A 89 22.77 -10.87 10.41
C ARG A 89 22.60 -10.12 11.73
N VAL A 90 23.65 -9.52 12.25
CA VAL A 90 23.59 -8.76 13.49
C VAL A 90 23.30 -7.30 13.14
N MET A 91 22.01 -6.95 13.13
CA MET A 91 21.44 -5.62 13.46
C MET A 91 19.90 -5.56 13.28
N LEU A 92 19.21 -6.69 13.04
CA LEU A 92 17.72 -6.72 12.90
C LEU A 92 17.03 -7.82 13.73
N GLN A 93 17.70 -8.33 14.77
CA GLN A 93 17.11 -9.27 15.72
C GLN A 93 17.21 -8.74 17.15
N SER A 94 16.37 -7.77 17.50
CA SER A 94 15.76 -7.77 18.83
C SER A 94 14.48 -6.95 18.78
N GLN A 95 13.42 -7.49 19.39
CA GLN A 95 12.15 -6.83 19.68
C GLN A 95 11.06 -6.78 18.59
N PHE A 96 10.59 -7.92 18.06
CA PHE A 96 9.19 -7.98 17.59
C PHE A 96 8.58 -9.37 17.85
N PRO A 97 7.49 -9.49 18.64
CA PRO A 97 6.75 -10.74 18.73
C PRO A 97 6.07 -11.06 17.38
N VAL A 98 6.14 -12.34 17.06
CA VAL A 98 5.82 -13.01 15.80
C VAL A 98 4.34 -12.81 15.41
N GLY A 99 4.10 -12.55 14.12
CA GLY A 99 2.74 -12.44 13.57
C GLY A 99 2.67 -12.52 12.05
N VAL A 100 3.45 -13.41 11.41
CA VAL A 100 3.26 -13.75 9.99
C VAL A 100 2.27 -14.92 9.91
N VAL A 101 1.00 -14.62 9.63
CA VAL A 101 -0.03 -15.63 9.44
C VAL A 101 -0.18 -15.89 7.95
N LEU A 102 0.45 -16.97 7.47
CA LEU A 102 0.19 -17.55 6.16
C LEU A 102 -0.94 -18.57 6.33
N LEU A 103 -2.21 -18.18 6.08
CA LEU A 103 -3.33 -19.11 6.14
C LEU A 103 -4.02 -19.23 4.78
N ARG A 104 -4.06 -20.48 4.31
CA ARG A 104 -4.88 -21.00 3.22
C ARG A 104 -6.28 -21.24 3.79
N GLY A 105 -7.34 -20.76 3.14
CA GLY A 105 -8.71 -21.13 3.54
C GLY A 105 -9.81 -20.35 2.82
N HIS A 106 -10.41 -21.00 1.81
CA HIS A 106 -11.75 -20.68 1.30
C HIS A 106 -12.78 -20.81 2.44
N HIS A 107 -13.70 -19.83 2.58
CA HIS A 107 -15.15 -20.01 2.88
C HIS A 107 -15.91 -18.83 3.52
N ASP A 108 -15.33 -17.64 3.78
CA ASP A 108 -16.01 -16.61 4.58
C ASP A 108 -16.30 -15.27 3.86
N ASP A 109 -16.72 -15.29 2.60
CA ASP A 109 -16.95 -14.06 1.80
C ASP A 109 -18.32 -13.39 1.98
N LEU A 110 -19.22 -13.96 2.80
CA LEU A 110 -20.59 -13.46 2.99
C LEU A 110 -20.78 -12.42 4.12
N LEU A 111 -19.75 -12.11 4.92
CA LEU A 111 -19.89 -11.30 6.16
C LEU A 111 -19.44 -9.83 6.06
N LEU A 112 -19.06 -9.33 4.88
CA LEU A 112 -18.49 -7.97 4.74
C LEU A 112 -19.50 -6.85 4.46
N SER A 113 -20.72 -7.16 4.01
CA SER A 113 -21.69 -6.14 3.57
C SER A 113 -22.54 -5.53 4.69
N GLY A 114 -22.69 -6.21 5.84
CA GLY A 114 -23.63 -5.82 6.92
C GLY A 114 -23.04 -5.07 8.12
N LEU A 115 -21.71 -4.90 8.20
CA LEU A 115 -21.03 -4.44 9.43
C LEU A 115 -20.49 -3.00 9.39
N CYS A 116 -20.63 -2.28 8.28
CA CYS A 116 -20.17 -0.90 8.14
C CYS A 116 -21.36 0.05 7.88
N PRO A 117 -22.11 0.48 8.90
CA PRO A 117 -23.16 1.47 8.74
C PRO A 117 -22.52 2.87 8.62
N LYS A 118 -22.99 3.66 7.62
CA LYS A 118 -22.54 5.01 7.17
C LYS A 118 -21.34 5.01 6.19
N PRO A 119 -21.27 5.98 5.25
CA PRO A 119 -20.15 6.04 4.31
C PRO A 119 -18.85 6.34 5.06
N LEU A 120 -17.86 5.47 4.84
CA LEU A 120 -16.51 5.61 5.37
C LEU A 120 -15.89 6.93 4.89
N LYS A 121 -15.38 7.75 5.82
CA LYS A 121 -14.70 9.00 5.46
C LYS A 121 -13.43 8.69 4.65
N ASN A 122 -13.04 9.54 3.72
CA ASN A 122 -11.79 9.34 2.98
C ASN A 122 -10.57 9.44 3.91
N ARG A 123 -9.45 8.82 3.54
CA ARG A 123 -8.23 8.81 4.36
C ARG A 123 -7.16 9.71 3.77
N ASP A 124 -6.35 10.31 4.64
CA ASP A 124 -5.08 10.92 4.26
C ASP A 124 -3.90 10.36 5.05
N VAL A 125 -2.71 10.49 4.48
CA VAL A 125 -1.43 10.19 5.13
C VAL A 125 -0.40 11.26 4.77
N VAL A 126 0.44 11.57 5.74
CA VAL A 126 1.69 12.30 5.54
C VAL A 126 2.81 11.31 5.80
N THR A 127 3.71 11.13 4.83
CA THR A 127 4.76 10.12 4.91
C THR A 127 6.13 10.73 4.64
N LEU A 128 7.13 10.25 5.39
CA LEU A 128 8.52 10.35 4.95
C LEU A 128 8.79 9.14 4.08
N ARG A 129 9.28 9.38 2.87
CA ARG A 129 9.68 8.35 1.92
C ARG A 129 11.18 8.47 1.69
N SER A 130 11.86 7.34 1.65
CA SER A 130 13.26 7.24 1.27
C SER A 130 13.48 6.09 0.29
N TRP A 131 14.46 6.23 -0.58
CA TRP A 131 14.79 5.25 -1.60
C TRP A 131 16.28 4.96 -1.67
N MET A 132 16.60 3.77 -2.16
CA MET A 132 17.95 3.28 -2.34
C MET A 132 18.00 2.39 -3.59
N VAL A 133 19.08 2.50 -4.35
CA VAL A 133 19.36 1.69 -5.53
C VAL A 133 20.68 0.98 -5.34
N THR A 134 20.71 -0.29 -5.70
CA THR A 134 21.90 -1.15 -5.76
C THR A 134 22.01 -1.71 -7.18
N ASP A 135 23.01 -2.56 -7.44
CA ASP A 135 23.23 -3.11 -8.77
C ASP A 135 22.07 -4.01 -9.25
N ASP A 136 21.41 -4.75 -8.35
CA ASP A 136 20.34 -5.69 -8.68
C ASP A 136 18.99 -5.38 -8.02
N GLU A 137 18.90 -4.36 -7.16
CA GLU A 137 17.68 -4.04 -6.41
C GLU A 137 17.39 -2.53 -6.31
N TYR A 138 16.11 -2.19 -6.44
CA TYR A 138 15.55 -0.87 -6.12
C TYR A 138 14.65 -1.00 -4.91
N LEU A 139 14.82 -0.13 -3.92
CA LEU A 139 14.04 -0.11 -2.69
C LEU A 139 13.44 1.29 -2.46
N ILE A 140 12.15 1.34 -2.16
CA ILE A 140 11.44 2.54 -1.72
C ILE A 140 10.70 2.18 -0.44
N VAL A 141 10.93 2.91 0.65
CA VAL A 141 10.23 2.70 1.93
C VAL A 141 9.63 4.01 2.39
N ASN A 142 8.45 3.95 2.97
CA ASN A 142 7.79 5.08 3.60
C ASN A 142 7.13 4.69 4.92
N TYR A 143 7.04 5.67 5.81
CA TYR A 143 6.30 5.58 7.07
C TYR A 143 5.68 6.93 7.42
N SER A 144 4.65 6.92 8.26
CA SER A 144 3.92 8.14 8.61
C SER A 144 4.69 9.05 9.57
N VAL A 145 4.66 10.35 9.28
CA VAL A 145 5.24 11.42 10.10
C VAL A 145 4.20 12.53 10.32
N LYS A 146 4.30 13.23 11.45
CA LYS A 146 3.56 14.46 11.66
C LYS A 146 4.37 15.62 11.10
N HIS A 147 3.77 16.37 10.19
CA HIS A 147 4.33 17.60 9.65
C HIS A 147 3.56 18.80 10.23
N PRO A 148 4.22 19.84 10.80
CA PRO A 148 3.55 20.94 11.50
C PRO A 148 2.48 21.67 10.67
N LYS A 149 2.74 21.86 9.37
CA LYS A 149 1.80 22.51 8.42
C LYS A 149 0.72 21.59 7.83
N PHE A 150 0.74 20.28 8.10
CA PHE A 150 -0.24 19.32 7.60
C PHE A 150 -0.89 18.51 8.75
N PRO A 151 -1.57 19.20 9.70
CA PRO A 151 -2.30 18.53 10.77
C PRO A 151 -3.49 17.71 10.22
N PRO A 152 -4.09 16.80 11.01
CA PRO A 152 -5.30 16.09 10.62
C PRO A 152 -6.44 17.03 10.21
N ARG A 153 -7.13 16.68 9.13
CA ARG A 153 -8.29 17.43 8.63
C ARG A 153 -9.59 16.88 9.22
N LYS A 154 -10.66 17.69 9.24
CA LYS A 154 -11.96 17.29 9.81
C LYS A 154 -12.79 16.40 8.86
N ASP A 155 -12.58 16.59 7.56
CA ASP A 155 -13.27 15.89 6.48
C ASP A 155 -12.63 14.54 6.10
N LEU A 156 -11.40 14.28 6.58
CA LEU A 156 -10.63 13.07 6.32
C LEU A 156 -10.24 12.38 7.63
N VAL A 157 -10.04 11.07 7.57
CA VAL A 157 -9.44 10.29 8.66
C VAL A 157 -7.95 10.16 8.40
N ARG A 158 -7.11 10.66 9.33
CA ARG A 158 -5.66 10.50 9.25
C ARG A 158 -5.27 9.05 9.52
N ALA A 159 -4.93 8.32 8.46
CA ALA A 159 -4.39 6.96 8.57
C ALA A 159 -2.90 6.98 8.97
N VAL A 160 -2.40 5.81 9.37
CA VAL A 160 -0.99 5.59 9.72
C VAL A 160 -0.42 4.47 8.88
N SER A 161 0.54 4.79 8.02
CA SER A 161 1.45 3.81 7.42
C SER A 161 2.56 3.54 8.43
N VAL A 162 2.50 2.42 9.16
CA VAL A 162 3.58 2.03 10.09
C VAL A 162 4.85 1.79 9.29
N ILE A 163 4.72 1.02 8.21
CA ILE A 163 5.75 0.87 7.17
C ILE A 163 5.05 0.43 5.89
N THR A 164 5.43 1.04 4.77
CA THR A 164 5.07 0.56 3.44
C THR A 164 6.30 0.63 2.56
N GLY A 165 6.55 -0.43 1.78
CA GLY A 165 7.74 -0.54 0.96
C GLY A 165 7.50 -1.27 -0.35
N TYR A 166 8.30 -0.89 -1.33
CA TYR A 166 8.39 -1.47 -2.66
C TYR A 166 9.82 -1.92 -2.89
N MET A 167 10.02 -3.17 -3.27
CA MET A 167 11.31 -3.72 -3.65
C MET A 167 11.20 -4.33 -5.05
N LEU A 168 12.08 -3.90 -5.95
CA LEU A 168 12.17 -4.41 -7.32
C LEU A 168 13.52 -5.09 -7.48
N LYS A 169 13.53 -6.42 -7.63
CA LYS A 169 14.74 -7.18 -7.92
C LYS A 169 14.87 -7.41 -9.43
N VAL A 170 16.01 -7.05 -10.01
CA VAL A 170 16.30 -7.24 -11.43
C VAL A 170 16.41 -8.74 -11.72
N THR A 171 15.71 -9.22 -12.75
CA THR A 171 15.84 -10.60 -13.23
C THR A 171 16.25 -10.69 -14.69
N GLY A 172 16.29 -9.55 -15.39
CA GLY A 172 16.75 -9.42 -16.78
C GLY A 172 16.47 -8.01 -17.32
N PRO A 173 16.82 -7.75 -18.60
CA PRO A 173 16.69 -6.40 -19.19
C PRO A 173 15.27 -5.85 -19.19
N SER A 174 14.27 -6.72 -19.30
CA SER A 174 12.84 -6.38 -19.33
C SER A 174 12.03 -7.19 -18.32
N SER A 175 12.65 -7.65 -17.23
CA SER A 175 11.96 -8.43 -16.20
C SER A 175 12.43 -8.09 -14.78
N CYS A 176 11.53 -8.24 -13.82
CA CYS A 176 11.83 -8.05 -12.41
C CYS A 176 10.90 -8.84 -11.49
N ILE A 177 11.29 -8.98 -10.23
CA ILE A 177 10.40 -9.42 -9.15
C ILE A 177 9.97 -8.18 -8.37
N PHE A 178 8.67 -7.93 -8.33
CA PHE A 178 8.09 -6.83 -7.59
C PHE A 178 7.50 -7.31 -6.26
N THR A 179 8.09 -6.86 -5.16
CA THR A 179 7.62 -7.12 -3.80
C THR A 179 7.02 -5.86 -3.19
N TYR A 180 5.82 -6.02 -2.64
CA TYR A 180 5.09 -4.99 -1.89
C TYR A 180 4.88 -5.44 -0.45
N LEU A 181 5.32 -4.61 0.49
CA LEU A 181 5.12 -4.77 1.93
C LEU A 181 4.32 -3.57 2.43
N SER A 182 3.29 -3.80 3.24
CA SER A 182 2.58 -2.70 3.90
C SER A 182 1.96 -3.17 5.21
N GLN A 183 2.17 -2.37 6.24
CA GLN A 183 1.49 -2.42 7.51
C GLN A 183 0.90 -1.04 7.76
N ALA A 184 -0.42 -0.93 7.69
CA ALA A 184 -1.14 0.32 7.85
C ALA A 184 -2.29 0.16 8.84
N ASP A 185 -2.55 1.22 9.60
CA ASP A 185 -3.75 1.40 10.41
C ASP A 185 -4.60 2.49 9.74
N PRO A 186 -5.73 2.12 9.09
CA PRO A 186 -6.60 3.09 8.41
C PRO A 186 -7.35 4.00 9.37
N LYS A 187 -7.26 3.74 10.68
CA LYS A 187 -7.97 4.45 11.75
C LYS A 187 -9.49 4.48 11.56
N GLY A 188 -10.16 5.12 12.51
CA GLY A 188 -11.61 5.23 12.54
C GLY A 188 -12.28 3.98 13.10
N SER A 189 -13.52 3.72 12.69
CA SER A 189 -14.41 2.72 13.28
C SER A 189 -14.24 1.31 12.70
N LEU A 190 -13.24 1.07 11.87
CA LEU A 190 -13.03 -0.22 11.20
C LEU A 190 -12.44 -1.27 12.16
N PRO A 191 -13.10 -2.42 12.36
CA PRO A 191 -12.53 -3.50 13.15
C PRO A 191 -11.23 -4.03 12.53
N LYS A 192 -10.20 -4.30 13.36
CA LYS A 192 -8.88 -4.77 12.89
C LYS A 192 -8.95 -6.00 11.98
N TRP A 193 -9.87 -6.93 12.24
CA TRP A 193 -10.02 -8.12 11.40
C TRP A 193 -10.50 -7.80 9.98
N VAL A 194 -11.34 -6.76 9.81
CA VAL A 194 -11.79 -6.26 8.51
C VAL A 194 -10.61 -5.66 7.75
N VAL A 195 -9.79 -4.86 8.43
CA VAL A 195 -8.57 -4.27 7.87
C VAL A 195 -7.61 -5.35 7.37
N ASN A 196 -7.38 -6.38 8.19
CA ASN A 196 -6.49 -7.49 7.83
C ASN A 196 -6.99 -8.26 6.60
N LYS A 197 -8.30 -8.54 6.52
CA LYS A 197 -8.89 -9.24 5.37
C LYS A 197 -8.87 -8.37 4.10
N ALA A 198 -9.22 -7.09 4.19
CA ALA A 198 -9.17 -6.16 3.07
C ALA A 198 -7.75 -6.03 2.51
N SER A 199 -6.74 -5.98 3.38
CA SER A 199 -5.33 -5.86 2.98
C SER A 199 -4.86 -7.03 2.10
N GLN A 200 -5.39 -8.24 2.30
CA GLN A 200 -5.09 -9.41 1.48
C GLN A 200 -5.61 -9.29 0.04
N VAL A 201 -6.67 -8.51 -0.17
CA VAL A 201 -7.27 -8.26 -1.50
C VAL A 201 -6.64 -7.03 -2.16
N VAL A 202 -6.33 -6.00 -1.38
CA VAL A 202 -5.76 -4.74 -1.87
C VAL A 202 -4.33 -4.94 -2.37
N ALA A 203 -3.48 -5.69 -1.65
CA ALA A 203 -2.08 -5.85 -2.03
C ALA A 203 -1.89 -6.47 -3.44
N PRO A 204 -2.57 -7.55 -3.84
CA PRO A 204 -2.52 -8.06 -5.22
C PRO A 204 -3.05 -7.06 -6.26
N LYS A 205 -4.08 -6.26 -5.91
CA LYS A 205 -4.63 -5.24 -6.82
C LYS A 205 -3.61 -4.13 -7.07
N VAL A 206 -2.92 -3.65 -6.02
CA VAL A 206 -1.83 -2.65 -6.15
C VAL A 206 -0.75 -3.16 -7.08
N LEU A 207 -0.27 -4.40 -6.90
CA LEU A 207 0.75 -4.99 -7.77
C LEU A 207 0.29 -5.03 -9.23
N LYS A 208 -0.93 -5.50 -9.51
CA LYS A 208 -1.50 -5.55 -10.87
C LYS A 208 -1.66 -4.17 -11.50
N CYS A 209 -2.17 -3.19 -10.75
CA CYS A 209 -2.31 -1.82 -11.22
C CYS A 209 -0.95 -1.20 -11.57
N ALA A 210 0.04 -1.36 -10.70
CA ALA A 210 1.40 -0.86 -10.92
C ALA A 210 2.08 -1.55 -12.11
N HIS A 211 1.91 -2.86 -12.28
CA HIS A 211 2.45 -3.58 -13.46
C HIS A 211 1.81 -3.09 -14.75
N LYS A 212 0.49 -2.95 -14.79
CA LYS A 212 -0.20 -2.35 -15.95
C LYS A 212 0.28 -0.92 -16.21
N ALA A 213 0.53 -0.14 -15.17
CA ALA A 213 1.12 1.19 -15.30
C ALA A 213 2.54 1.13 -15.91
N GLY A 214 3.37 0.18 -15.47
CA GLY A 214 4.69 -0.11 -16.04
C GLY A 214 4.66 -0.37 -17.54
N GLN A 215 3.68 -1.12 -18.03
CA GLN A 215 3.53 -1.41 -19.46
C GLN A 215 3.23 -0.15 -20.28
N ASN A 216 2.52 0.82 -19.72
CA ASN A 216 2.08 2.03 -20.42
C ASN A 216 2.96 3.26 -20.13
N TYR A 217 3.91 3.15 -19.20
CA TYR A 217 4.70 4.29 -18.73
C TYR A 217 5.63 4.89 -19.79
N PRO A 218 6.39 4.11 -20.59
CA PRO A 218 7.31 4.69 -21.56
C PRO A 218 6.61 5.62 -22.55
N GLU A 219 5.47 5.19 -23.11
CA GLU A 219 4.67 5.98 -24.05
C GLU A 219 4.13 7.25 -23.39
N TRP A 220 3.60 7.13 -22.17
CA TRP A 220 3.10 8.29 -21.44
C TRP A 220 4.23 9.28 -21.11
N LYS A 221 5.38 8.79 -20.65
CA LYS A 221 6.49 9.62 -20.18
C LYS A 221 7.12 10.43 -21.31
N GLU A 222 7.18 9.87 -22.52
CA GLU A 222 7.61 10.56 -23.74
C GLU A 222 6.84 11.88 -23.97
N GLN A 223 5.54 11.86 -23.67
CA GLN A 223 4.64 13.01 -23.84
C GLN A 223 4.59 13.94 -22.61
N ASN A 224 5.22 13.56 -21.49
CA ASN A 224 5.06 14.22 -20.18
C ASN A 224 6.41 14.50 -19.52
N SER A 225 7.20 15.38 -20.15
CA SER A 225 8.53 15.78 -19.69
C SER A 225 9.48 14.58 -19.53
N PRO A 226 9.90 13.92 -20.63
CA PRO A 226 10.63 12.64 -20.58
C PRO A 226 11.93 12.71 -19.78
N ASN A 227 12.61 13.86 -19.86
CA ASN A 227 13.90 14.09 -19.20
C ASN A 227 13.78 14.48 -17.72
N ARG A 228 12.56 14.75 -17.23
CA ARG A 228 12.34 15.17 -15.83
C ARG A 228 12.07 13.95 -14.94
N LYS A 229 13.12 13.51 -14.26
CA LYS A 229 13.15 12.36 -13.32
C LYS A 229 13.96 12.74 -12.08
N PRO A 230 13.44 13.62 -11.20
CA PRO A 230 14.19 14.12 -10.03
C PRO A 230 14.59 13.06 -9.01
N TRP A 231 13.98 11.86 -9.07
CA TRP A 231 14.37 10.69 -8.27
C TRP A 231 15.64 9.99 -8.77
N LEU A 232 16.02 10.19 -10.04
CA LEU A 232 17.29 9.75 -10.63
C LEU A 232 18.33 10.89 -10.63
N TYR A 233 17.85 12.12 -10.82
CA TYR A 233 18.65 13.33 -11.00
C TYR A 233 18.26 14.39 -9.95
N PRO A 234 18.77 14.30 -8.71
CA PRO A 234 18.34 15.13 -7.59
C PRO A 234 18.48 16.65 -7.80
N GLU A 235 19.34 17.07 -8.72
CA GLU A 235 19.50 18.46 -9.16
C GLU A 235 18.27 19.02 -9.87
N GLN A 236 17.39 18.17 -10.41
CA GLN A 236 16.11 18.56 -11.01
C GLN A 236 15.00 18.78 -9.96
N ASN A 237 15.30 18.60 -8.66
CA ASN A 237 14.30 18.65 -7.60
C ASN A 237 14.12 20.08 -7.06
N ASP A 238 12.97 20.66 -7.39
CA ASP A 238 12.58 22.03 -7.03
C ASP A 238 11.90 22.14 -5.65
N LEU A 239 11.79 21.03 -4.89
CA LEU A 239 11.14 21.04 -3.57
C LEU A 239 11.94 21.87 -2.56
N PRO A 240 11.26 22.60 -1.65
CA PRO A 240 11.94 23.26 -0.55
C PRO A 240 12.66 22.23 0.32
N ARG A 241 13.84 22.61 0.84
CA ARG A 241 14.53 21.81 1.85
C ARG A 241 13.84 21.95 3.21
N MET A 242 13.86 20.88 4.00
CA MET A 242 13.32 20.84 5.35
C MET A 242 14.33 20.19 6.31
N ASP A 243 14.38 20.65 7.55
CA ASP A 243 15.13 19.98 8.61
C ASP A 243 14.33 18.75 9.12
N PRO A 244 14.92 17.53 9.12
CA PRO A 244 14.26 16.34 9.65
C PRO A 244 13.76 16.46 11.09
N SER A 245 14.35 17.34 11.91
CA SER A 245 13.95 17.57 13.32
C SER A 245 12.59 18.27 13.46
N GLU A 246 12.09 18.91 12.39
CA GLU A 246 10.73 19.47 12.36
C GLU A 246 9.65 18.38 12.31
N LEU A 247 10.03 17.14 11.97
CA LEU A 247 9.11 16.00 11.86
C LEU A 247 9.10 15.20 13.15
N THR A 248 7.93 14.67 13.50
CA THR A 248 7.79 13.69 14.58
C THR A 248 7.19 12.39 14.07
N ILE A 249 7.60 11.26 14.64
CA ILE A 249 7.07 9.95 14.24
C ILE A 249 5.57 9.90 14.57
N GLN A 250 4.76 9.53 13.58
CA GLN A 250 3.33 9.31 13.77
C GLN A 250 3.10 7.85 14.15
N ARG A 251 2.99 7.60 15.46
CA ARG A 251 2.69 6.25 15.98
C ARG A 251 1.21 5.95 15.88
N ALA A 252 0.88 4.68 15.62
CA ALA A 252 -0.50 4.23 15.51
C ALA A 252 -1.27 4.43 16.82
N ASP A 253 -0.68 4.15 17.97
CA ASP A 253 -1.32 4.31 19.29
C ASP A 253 -1.60 5.76 19.72
N SER A 254 -0.98 6.74 19.07
CA SER A 254 -0.89 8.12 19.54
C SER A 254 -1.83 9.11 18.81
N LEU A 255 -2.83 8.61 18.08
CA LEU A 255 -3.80 9.46 17.35
C LEU A 255 -5.19 9.37 17.96
N GLU A 256 -5.81 10.54 18.11
CA GLU A 256 -7.22 10.68 18.49
C GLU A 256 -8.12 10.06 17.42
N ASN A 257 -9.15 9.34 17.86
CA ASN A 257 -10.13 8.77 16.94
C ASN A 257 -10.99 9.89 16.38
N VAL A 258 -11.00 10.03 15.06
CA VAL A 258 -11.95 10.91 14.37
C VAL A 258 -13.32 10.24 14.39
N ASP A 259 -14.33 10.94 14.91
CA ASP A 259 -15.72 10.47 14.88
C ASP A 259 -16.23 10.40 13.43
N GLU A 260 -16.45 9.17 12.96
CA GLU A 260 -17.02 8.87 11.63
C GLU A 260 -18.56 8.85 11.64
N SER A 261 -19.21 9.07 12.80
CA SER A 261 -20.66 8.89 12.93
C SER A 261 -21.52 10.02 12.34
N SER A 262 -20.93 11.15 11.93
CA SER A 262 -21.65 12.39 11.56
C SER A 262 -21.72 12.69 10.06
N SER A 263 -21.26 11.81 9.16
CA SER A 263 -21.40 12.01 7.70
C SER A 263 -22.86 11.85 7.25
N ARG A 264 -23.59 12.97 7.11
CA ARG A 264 -24.84 13.06 6.34
C ARG A 264 -24.48 13.36 4.88
N ASP A 265 -24.96 12.55 3.94
CA ASP A 265 -24.82 12.83 2.50
C ASP A 265 -25.78 13.99 2.14
N PRO A 266 -25.30 15.11 1.56
CA PRO A 266 -26.19 16.20 1.12
C PRO A 266 -27.17 15.79 0.01
N ARG A 267 -26.98 14.61 -0.61
CA ARG A 267 -27.77 14.16 -1.77
C ARG A 267 -29.04 13.38 -1.43
N GLU A 268 -29.40 13.23 -0.16
CA GLU A 268 -30.65 12.56 0.24
C GLU A 268 -31.90 13.49 0.25
N ASN A 269 -31.75 14.79 -0.02
CA ASN A 269 -32.88 15.74 0.06
C ASN A 269 -33.60 16.07 -1.27
N GLU A 270 -33.26 15.46 -2.41
CA GLU A 270 -33.92 15.79 -3.70
C GLU A 270 -34.88 14.72 -4.24
N VAL A 271 -35.26 13.70 -3.46
CA VAL A 271 -36.20 12.65 -3.93
C VAL A 271 -37.46 12.53 -3.07
N ALA A 272 -37.76 13.52 -2.22
CA ALA A 272 -38.91 13.45 -1.29
C ALA A 272 -39.89 14.64 -1.38
N GLU A 273 -39.97 15.35 -2.51
CA GLU A 273 -40.95 16.43 -2.71
C GLU A 273 -41.89 16.28 -3.91
N ASP A 274 -41.96 15.12 -4.56
CA ASP A 274 -42.95 14.88 -5.63
C ASP A 274 -43.76 13.60 -5.38
N SER A 275 -44.54 13.61 -4.30
CA SER A 275 -45.62 12.65 -4.03
C SER A 275 -46.52 13.22 -2.92
N ASN A 276 -47.34 14.21 -3.27
CA ASN A 276 -48.57 14.50 -2.53
C ASN A 276 -49.64 15.08 -3.47
#